data_AF-A0A4R1Q0B5-F1
#
_entry.id   AF-A0A4R1Q0B5-F1
#
_cell.length_a   1.000
_cell.length_b   1.000
_cell.length_c   1.000
_cell.angle_alpha   90.00
_cell.angle_beta   90.00
_cell.angle_gamma   90.00
#
_symmetry.space_group_name_H-M   'P 1'
#
loop_
_entity.id
_entity.type
_entity.pdbx_description
1 polymer ?
#
loop_
_entity_poly.entity_id
_entity_poly.type
_entity_poly.pdbx_seq_one_letter_code
_entity_poly.pdbx_strand_id
1 'polypeptide(L)'
;MRCTVCGTPTDADDSCCASCRQKQSEVQVMTREERDGFSGVTIEQGDNRQKEGTEYQQSGARGNGIYIRQYNMNSASLLTKILIALGLLAVLSGAVVIGGAVFVLFAIGWLIRKLLNR
;
A
#
# COMPACT_ATOMS: atom_id res chain seq x y z
N MET A 1 -19.58 -30.88 22.08
CA MET A 1 -19.66 -30.00 20.89
C MET A 1 -19.44 -30.83 19.64
N ARG A 2 -19.41 -30.28 18.41
CA ARG A 2 -19.13 -31.07 17.19
C ARG A 2 -17.96 -30.46 16.42
N CYS A 3 -17.07 -31.30 15.91
CA CYS A 3 -15.96 -30.90 15.07
C CYS A 3 -16.45 -30.21 13.79
N THR A 4 -15.88 -29.05 13.45
CA THR A 4 -16.25 -28.29 12.23
C THR A 4 -15.83 -28.98 10.92
N VAL A 5 -14.91 -29.93 10.99
CA VAL A 5 -14.35 -30.64 9.81
C VAL A 5 -15.07 -31.95 9.50
N CYS A 6 -15.46 -32.71 10.52
CA CYS A 6 -16.05 -34.06 10.34
C CYS A 6 -17.35 -34.30 11.11
N GLY A 7 -17.82 -33.33 11.91
CA GLY A 7 -19.08 -33.43 12.64
C GLY A 7 -19.09 -34.40 13.82
N THR A 8 -17.98 -35.06 14.14
CA THR A 8 -17.87 -35.96 15.31
C THR A 8 -18.03 -35.21 16.62
N PRO A 9 -18.67 -35.81 17.65
CA PRO A 9 -18.80 -35.18 18.95
C PRO A 9 -17.43 -35.03 19.62
N THR A 10 -17.14 -33.83 20.10
CA THR A 10 -15.89 -33.47 20.80
C THR A 10 -16.19 -33.05 22.23
N ASP A 11 -15.36 -33.54 23.15
CA ASP A 11 -15.45 -33.25 24.60
C ASP A 11 -14.68 -31.99 25.02
N ALA A 12 -13.85 -31.43 24.14
CA ALA A 12 -13.07 -30.22 24.38
C ALA A 12 -13.70 -29.00 23.69
N ASP A 13 -13.48 -27.81 24.24
CA ASP A 13 -13.76 -26.48 23.64
C ASP A 13 -12.97 -26.22 22.33
N ASP A 14 -12.19 -27.20 21.88
CA ASP A 14 -11.52 -27.17 20.59
C ASP A 14 -12.53 -27.32 19.44
N SER A 15 -12.43 -26.43 18.46
CA SER A 15 -13.26 -26.41 17.24
C SER A 15 -13.01 -27.62 16.31
N CYS A 16 -11.96 -28.40 16.55
CA CYS A 16 -11.52 -29.50 15.71
C CYS A 16 -11.14 -30.72 16.57
N CYS A 17 -11.59 -31.92 16.19
CA CYS A 17 -11.27 -33.15 16.92
C CYS A 17 -9.79 -33.56 16.71
N ALA A 18 -9.25 -34.35 17.65
CA ALA A 18 -7.85 -34.79 17.62
C ALA A 18 -7.47 -35.47 16.28
N SER A 19 -8.38 -36.28 15.71
CA SER A 19 -8.14 -36.97 14.43
C SER A 19 -8.05 -36.00 13.24
N CYS A 20 -8.89 -34.97 13.18
CA CYS A 20 -8.84 -33.97 12.12
C CYS A 20 -7.65 -33.02 12.29
N ARG A 21 -7.28 -32.68 13.53
CA ARG A 21 -6.09 -31.88 13.84
C ARG A 21 -4.81 -32.59 13.37
N GLN A 22 -4.72 -33.90 13.62
CA GLN A 22 -3.58 -34.73 13.19
C GLN A 22 -3.47 -34.83 11.67
N LYS A 23 -4.60 -34.98 10.95
CA LYS A 23 -4.60 -34.98 9.48
C LYS A 23 -4.19 -33.64 8.86
N GLN A 24 -4.50 -32.52 9.50
CA GLN A 24 -4.09 -31.19 9.01
C GLN A 24 -2.58 -30.94 9.20
N SER A 25 -1.95 -31.54 10.21
CA SER A 25 -0.50 -31.43 10.41
C SER A 25 0.34 -32.32 9.48
N GLU A 26 -0.28 -33.30 8.84
CA GLU A 26 0.38 -34.22 7.92
C GLU A 26 0.34 -33.62 6.51
N VAL A 27 1.46 -33.01 6.09
CA VAL A 27 1.61 -32.46 4.74
C VAL A 27 1.67 -33.61 3.74
N GLN A 28 0.61 -33.80 2.96
CA GLN A 28 0.55 -34.84 1.93
C GLN A 28 0.92 -34.26 0.56
N VAL A 29 1.89 -34.89 -0.11
CA VAL A 29 2.25 -34.57 -1.50
C VAL A 29 1.27 -35.29 -2.44
N MET A 30 0.54 -34.53 -3.25
CA MET A 30 -0.43 -35.08 -4.21
C MET A 30 0.27 -35.87 -5.33
N THR A 31 -0.38 -36.94 -5.81
CA THR A 31 0.11 -37.67 -6.99
C THR A 31 -0.05 -36.82 -8.26
N ARG A 32 0.47 -37.30 -9.40
CA ARG A 32 0.38 -36.54 -10.67
C ARG A 32 -1.08 -36.43 -11.13
N GLU A 33 -1.82 -37.51 -11.00
CA GLU A 33 -3.23 -37.62 -11.42
C GLU A 33 -4.13 -36.69 -10.57
N GLU A 34 -3.87 -36.61 -9.27
CA GLU A 34 -4.62 -35.75 -8.34
C GLU A 34 -4.32 -34.26 -8.54
N ARG A 35 -3.09 -33.94 -8.96
CA ARG A 35 -2.68 -32.58 -9.33
C ARG A 35 -3.35 -32.11 -10.61
N ASP A 36 -3.41 -32.98 -11.62
CA ASP A 36 -4.01 -32.64 -12.91
C ASP A 36 -5.52 -32.42 -12.80
N GLY A 37 -6.18 -33.06 -11.83
CA GLY A 37 -7.57 -32.83 -11.47
C GLY A 37 -7.82 -31.73 -10.44
N PHE A 38 -6.77 -31.04 -9.95
CA PHE A 38 -6.91 -30.03 -8.91
C PHE A 38 -7.47 -28.73 -9.49
N SER A 39 -8.70 -28.38 -9.10
CA SER A 39 -9.37 -27.14 -9.51
C SER A 39 -9.22 -25.98 -8.52
N GLY A 40 -8.47 -26.19 -7.44
CA GLY A 40 -8.20 -25.18 -6.42
C GLY A 40 -7.17 -24.14 -6.89
N VAL A 41 -7.15 -22.99 -6.22
CA VAL A 41 -6.17 -21.94 -6.49
C VAL A 41 -4.90 -22.22 -5.69
N THR A 42 -3.77 -22.44 -6.36
CA THR A 42 -2.45 -22.49 -5.73
C THR A 42 -1.91 -21.06 -5.57
N ILE A 43 -1.45 -20.72 -4.36
CA ILE A 43 -0.74 -19.46 -4.14
C ILE A 43 0.73 -19.74 -4.46
N GLU A 44 1.16 -19.38 -5.67
CA GLU A 44 2.57 -19.39 -6.00
C GLU A 44 3.27 -18.25 -5.25
N GLN A 45 3.92 -18.58 -4.14
CA GLN A 45 4.81 -17.65 -3.47
C GLN A 45 6.17 -17.69 -4.19
N GLY A 46 6.20 -17.13 -5.40
CA GLY A 46 7.40 -16.96 -6.18
C GLY A 46 8.35 -16.00 -5.45
N ASP A 47 9.58 -16.45 -5.21
CA ASP A 47 10.68 -15.64 -4.71
C ASP A 47 11.02 -14.59 -5.78
N ASN A 48 10.33 -13.45 -5.72
CA ASN A 48 10.27 -12.45 -6.78
C ASN A 48 11.59 -11.64 -6.83
N ARG A 49 12.61 -12.24 -7.45
CA ARG A 49 13.79 -11.54 -7.96
C ARG A 49 13.93 -11.75 -9.47
N GLN A 50 12.90 -11.47 -10.27
CA GLN A 50 13.17 -11.08 -11.65
C GLN A 50 12.00 -10.37 -12.33
N LYS A 51 12.26 -9.08 -12.62
CA LYS A 51 11.96 -8.36 -13.86
C LYS A 51 10.51 -8.21 -14.34
N GLU A 52 10.16 -6.94 -14.49
CA GLU A 52 9.42 -6.35 -15.61
C GLU A 52 7.98 -6.82 -15.85
N GLY A 53 7.04 -5.93 -15.49
CA GLY A 53 5.87 -5.66 -16.32
C GLY A 53 4.82 -6.75 -16.40
N THR A 54 4.29 -7.20 -15.26
CA THR A 54 3.07 -8.03 -15.25
C THR A 54 1.85 -7.12 -15.24
N GLU A 55 1.34 -6.84 -16.44
CA GLU A 55 -0.01 -6.33 -16.67
C GLU A 55 -1.01 -7.39 -16.16
N TYR A 56 -1.70 -7.08 -15.06
CA TYR A 56 -2.71 -7.98 -14.51
C TYR A 56 -3.86 -8.10 -15.50
N GLN A 57 -3.92 -9.26 -16.16
CA GLN A 57 -4.99 -9.63 -17.06
C GLN A 57 -6.31 -9.71 -16.26
N GLN A 58 -7.11 -8.65 -16.37
CA GLN A 58 -8.40 -8.50 -15.70
C GLN A 58 -9.44 -9.41 -16.37
N SER A 59 -9.35 -10.70 -16.07
CA SER A 59 -10.32 -11.72 -16.47
C SER A 59 -11.45 -11.78 -15.45
N GLY A 60 -12.53 -11.03 -15.71
CA GLY A 60 -13.89 -11.32 -15.24
C GLY A 60 -14.11 -11.51 -13.73
N ALA A 61 -14.39 -10.41 -13.02
CA ALA A 61 -15.05 -10.49 -11.70
C ALA A 61 -16.11 -9.38 -11.56
N ARG A 62 -17.37 -9.76 -11.81
CA ARG A 62 -18.54 -9.06 -11.29
C ARG A 62 -18.54 -9.29 -9.78
N GLY A 63 -18.08 -8.32 -8.99
CA GLY A 63 -18.15 -8.41 -7.53
C GLY A 63 -17.07 -7.60 -6.84
N ASN A 64 -17.45 -6.40 -6.38
CA ASN A 64 -16.79 -5.62 -5.33
C ASN A 64 -15.25 -5.53 -5.41
N GLY A 65 -14.74 -4.94 -6.49
CA GLY A 65 -13.32 -4.60 -6.62
C GLY A 65 -12.99 -3.34 -5.82
N ILE A 66 -11.95 -3.40 -4.99
CA ILE A 66 -11.37 -2.22 -4.35
C ILE A 66 -10.79 -1.33 -5.47
N TYR A 67 -11.40 -0.17 -5.69
CA TYR A 67 -10.92 0.82 -6.64
C TYR A 67 -9.67 1.51 -6.11
N ILE A 68 -8.50 0.93 -6.37
CA ILE A 68 -7.23 1.60 -6.11
C ILE A 68 -6.99 2.58 -7.26
N ARG A 69 -7.25 3.88 -7.03
CA ARG A 69 -6.84 4.95 -7.95
C ARG A 69 -5.33 5.10 -7.88
N GLN A 70 -4.66 4.37 -8.77
CA GLN A 70 -3.25 4.51 -9.04
C GLN A 70 -3.01 5.81 -9.83
N TYR A 71 -2.53 6.85 -9.13
CA TYR A 71 -2.06 8.08 -9.76
C TYR A 71 -0.67 7.83 -10.35
N ASN A 72 -0.63 7.35 -11.59
CA ASN A 72 0.62 7.21 -12.30
C ASN A 72 1.10 8.60 -12.76
N MET A 73 2.06 9.19 -12.03
CA MET A 73 2.66 10.48 -12.39
C MET A 73 3.52 10.42 -13.66
N ASN A 74 3.70 9.22 -14.26
CA ASN A 74 4.46 9.05 -15.49
C ASN A 74 3.69 9.44 -16.76
N SER A 75 2.35 9.55 -16.71
CA SER A 75 1.52 9.96 -17.86
C SER A 75 1.34 11.47 -17.97
N ALA A 76 1.83 12.25 -17.00
CA ALA A 76 1.81 13.71 -17.10
C ALA A 76 2.76 14.15 -18.21
N SER A 77 2.19 14.79 -19.25
CA SER A 77 2.93 15.39 -20.35
C SER A 77 4.07 16.25 -19.82
N LEU A 78 5.20 16.28 -20.52
CA LEU A 78 6.37 17.09 -20.17
C LEU A 78 5.97 18.56 -19.90
N LEU A 79 4.97 19.06 -20.64
CA LEU A 79 4.39 20.39 -20.44
C LEU A 79 3.76 20.56 -19.05
N THR A 80 3.02 19.57 -18.57
CA THR A 80 2.37 19.61 -17.24
C THR A 80 3.43 19.61 -16.13
N LYS A 81 4.52 18.84 -16.29
CA LYS A 81 5.64 18.84 -15.35
C LYS A 81 6.34 20.20 -15.28
N ILE A 82 6.56 20.83 -16.44
CA ILE A 82 7.17 22.17 -16.52
C ILE A 82 6.28 23.23 -15.86
N LEU A 83 4.96 23.20 -16.10
CA LEU A 83 4.03 24.14 -15.47
C LEU A 83 4.00 24.02 -13.95
N ILE A 84 4.01 22.79 -13.42
CA ILE A 84 4.07 22.54 -11.97
C ILE A 84 5.40 23.06 -11.40
N ALA A 85 6.52 22.76 -12.06
CA ALA A 85 7.83 23.23 -11.63
C ALA A 85 7.93 24.77 -11.61
N LEU A 86 7.42 25.43 -12.66
CA LEU A 86 7.37 26.89 -12.75
C LEU A 86 6.49 27.50 -11.64
N GLY A 87 5.32 26.91 -11.39
CA GLY A 87 4.42 27.35 -10.32
C GLY A 87 5.07 27.26 -8.94
N LEU A 88 5.73 26.14 -8.63
CA LEU A 88 6.46 25.98 -7.36
C LEU A 88 7.60 26.99 -7.22
N LEU A 89 8.35 27.23 -8.30
CA LEU A 89 9.46 28.18 -8.30
C LEU A 89 8.97 29.63 -8.07
N ALA A 90 7.82 30.00 -8.66
CA ALA A 90 7.19 31.31 -8.47
C ALA A 90 6.67 31.51 -7.03
N VAL A 91 6.10 30.47 -6.41
CA VAL A 91 5.64 30.54 -5.02
C VAL A 91 6.83 30.66 -4.06
N LEU A 92 7.89 29.86 -4.28
CA LEU A 92 9.10 29.92 -3.48
C LEU A 92 9.78 31.30 -3.56
N SER A 93 9.92 31.85 -4.77
CA SER A 93 10.52 33.18 -4.93
C SER A 93 9.66 34.27 -4.27
N GLY A 94 8.34 34.23 -4.44
CA GLY A 94 7.43 35.16 -3.77
C GLY A 94 7.52 35.09 -2.25
N ALA A 95 7.58 33.87 -1.68
CA ALA A 95 7.71 33.67 -0.24
C ALA A 95 9.02 34.25 0.32
N VAL A 96 10.13 34.16 -0.42
CA VAL A 96 11.42 34.73 0.00
C VAL A 96 11.37 36.26 0.01
N VAL A 97 10.74 36.89 -0.99
CA VAL A 97 10.63 38.36 -1.03
C VAL A 97 9.75 38.89 0.11
N ILE A 98 8.57 38.27 0.30
CA ILE A 98 7.63 38.69 1.35
C ILE A 98 8.21 38.41 2.73
N GLY A 99 8.76 37.21 2.95
CA GLY A 99 9.40 36.82 4.21
C GLY A 99 10.59 37.72 4.54
N GLY A 100 11.43 38.05 3.55
CA GLY A 100 12.54 38.98 3.71
C GLY A 100 12.10 40.38 4.10
N ALA A 101 11.06 40.91 3.45
CA ALA A 101 10.52 42.23 3.77
C ALA A 101 9.98 42.28 5.22
N VAL A 102 9.22 41.28 5.65
CA VAL A 102 8.71 41.18 7.02
C VAL A 102 9.85 41.08 8.03
N PHE A 103 10.87 40.27 7.73
CA PHE A 103 12.04 40.12 8.59
C PHE A 103 12.80 41.44 8.76
N VAL A 104 13.00 42.20 7.68
CA VAL A 104 13.65 43.51 7.74
C VAL A 104 12.84 44.50 8.57
N LEU A 105 11.52 44.56 8.37
CA LEU A 105 10.64 45.43 9.18
C LEU A 105 10.69 45.06 10.67
N PHE A 106 10.68 43.76 10.97
CA PHE A 106 10.80 43.27 12.34
C PHE A 106 12.15 43.62 12.97
N ALA A 107 13.24 43.44 12.21
CA ALA A 107 14.59 43.79 12.65
C ALA A 107 14.71 45.29 12.93
N ILE A 108 14.19 46.15 12.05
CA ILE A 108 14.17 47.60 12.23
C ILE A 108 13.38 47.97 13.48
N GLY A 109 12.15 47.43 13.65
CA GLY A 109 11.33 47.69 14.82
C GLY A 109 12.00 47.26 16.13
N TRP A 110 12.67 46.10 16.13
CA TRP A 110 13.44 45.62 17.27
C TRP A 110 14.63 46.54 17.59
N LEU A 111 15.35 47.01 16.57
CA LEU A 111 16.51 47.89 16.70
C LEU A 111 16.10 49.27 17.25
N ILE A 112 15.00 49.84 16.75
CA ILE A 112 14.40 51.07 17.26
C ILE A 112 14.00 50.89 18.73
N ARG A 113 13.28 49.81 19.07
CA ARG A 113 12.90 49.53 20.46
C ARG A 113 14.10 49.42 21.38
N LYS A 114 15.18 48.78 20.92
CA LYS A 114 16.43 48.64 21.67
C LYS A 114 17.16 49.98 21.87
N LEU A 115 17.08 50.88 20.89
CA LEU A 115 17.65 52.22 20.99
C LEU A 115 16.80 53.15 21.86
N LEU A 116 15.48 53.00 21.87
CA LEU A 116 14.56 53.79 22.69
C LEU A 116 14.52 53.34 24.16
N ASN A 117 14.82 52.07 24.43
CA ASN A 117 14.85 51.47 25.76
C ASN A 117 16.26 51.43 26.36
N ARG A 118 17.19 52.21 25.80
CA ARG A 118 18.50 52.55 26.36
C ARG A 118 18.48 53.99 26.82
#